data_AF-A0A7S1WLS0-F1
#
_entry.id   AF-A0A7S1WLS0-F1
#
_cell.length_a   1.000
_cell.length_b   1.000
_cell.length_c   1.000
_cell.angle_alpha   90.00
_cell.angle_beta   90.00
_cell.angle_gamma   90.00
#
_symmetry.space_group_name_H-M   'P 1'
#
loop_
_entity.id
_entity.type
_entity.pdbx_description
1 polymer ?
#
loop_
_entity_poly.entity_id
_entity_poly.type
_entity_poly.pdbx_seq_one_letter_code
_entity_poly.pdbx_strand_id
1 'polypeptide(L)'
;LDASIATFLLHVESRIANHCGEGFYTIGPCGEELLSGVGLALRPTDLAALHYRHLGTALMRSLRSGAPMESVLLNRARGFCVSTLDPVSKGHHCLLGGGEHDFLVTSTLASQSPPAV
;
A
#
# COMPACT_ATOMS: atom_id res chain seq x y z
N LEU A 1 -10.97 -10.85 2.78
CA LEU A 1 -10.63 -11.00 4.21
C LEU A 1 -9.12 -10.92 4.41
N ASP A 2 -8.34 -11.72 3.67
CA ASP A 2 -6.87 -11.80 3.80
C ASP A 2 -6.17 -10.44 3.70
N ALA A 3 -6.49 -9.63 2.68
CA ALA A 3 -5.92 -8.30 2.53
C ALA A 3 -6.26 -7.36 3.70
N SER A 4 -7.45 -7.46 4.31
CA SER A 4 -7.80 -6.68 5.50
C SER A 4 -6.97 -7.09 6.71
N ILE A 5 -6.80 -8.41 6.92
CA ILE A 5 -5.96 -8.92 8.00
C ILE A 5 -4.50 -8.52 7.77
N ALA A 6 -3.98 -8.70 6.56
CA ALA A 6 -2.64 -8.27 6.17
C ALA A 6 -2.42 -6.77 6.42
N THR A 7 -3.42 -5.95 6.09
CA THR A 7 -3.39 -4.49 6.32
C THR A 7 -3.22 -4.16 7.81
N PHE A 8 -3.95 -4.85 8.69
CA PHE A 8 -3.84 -4.69 10.14
C PHE A 8 -2.48 -5.17 10.66
N LEU A 9 -2.04 -6.36 10.24
CA LEU A 9 -0.75 -6.92 10.68
C LEU A 9 0.41 -6.02 10.25
N LEU A 10 0.40 -5.55 9.00
CA LEU A 10 1.37 -4.58 8.49
C LEU A 10 1.36 -3.27 9.28
N HIS A 11 0.19 -2.80 9.73
CA HIS A 11 0.13 -1.66 10.64
C HIS A 11 0.84 -1.94 11.97
N VAL A 12 0.54 -3.07 12.61
CA VAL A 12 1.17 -3.47 13.89
C VAL A 12 2.70 -3.58 13.72
N GLU A 13 3.16 -4.30 12.69
CA GLU A 13 4.58 -4.48 12.42
C GLU A 13 5.29 -3.16 12.09
N SER A 14 4.63 -2.24 11.37
CA SER A 14 5.22 -0.91 11.14
C SER A 14 5.47 -0.13 12.43
N ARG A 15 4.63 -0.31 13.46
CA ARG A 15 4.81 0.31 14.78
C ARG A 15 5.93 -0.36 15.57
N ILE A 16 6.02 -1.68 15.51
CA ILE A 16 7.11 -2.45 16.14
C ILE A 16 8.45 -2.07 15.50
N ALA A 17 8.54 -2.06 14.17
CA ALA A 17 9.74 -1.65 13.45
C ALA A 17 10.16 -0.22 13.81
N ASN A 18 9.20 0.71 13.94
CA ASN A 18 9.49 2.07 14.40
C ASN A 18 10.01 2.11 15.84
N HIS A 19 9.44 1.31 16.75
CA HIS A 19 9.95 1.19 18.12
C HIS A 19 11.39 0.69 18.16
N CYS A 20 11.77 -0.20 17.23
CA CYS A 20 13.13 -0.69 17.06
C CYS A 20 14.06 0.28 16.31
N GLY A 21 13.57 1.44 15.83
CA GLY A 21 14.37 2.40 15.04
C GLY A 21 14.56 2.05 13.57
N GLU A 22 13.87 1.01 13.07
CA GLU A 22 14.00 0.47 11.70
C GLU A 22 12.80 0.84 10.80
N GLY A 23 11.71 1.33 11.38
CA GLY A 23 10.50 1.76 10.68
C GLY A 23 10.36 3.28 10.67
N PHE A 24 10.25 3.88 9.48
CA PHE A 24 10.22 5.34 9.32
C PHE A 24 8.86 5.87 8.85
N TYR A 25 8.03 5.01 8.22
CA TYR A 25 6.65 5.36 7.87
C TYR A 25 5.67 4.62 8.79
N THR A 26 4.95 5.36 9.63
CA THR A 26 4.04 4.80 10.66
C THR A 26 2.61 5.30 10.56
N ILE A 27 2.29 6.10 9.54
CA ILE A 27 0.92 6.47 9.20
C ILE A 27 0.28 5.24 8.54
N GLY A 28 0.02 4.23 9.36
CA GLY A 28 -0.61 3.01 8.89
C GLY A 28 -2.13 3.12 8.85
N PRO A 29 -2.78 2.25 8.07
CA PRO A 29 -4.20 2.33 7.72
C PRO A 29 -5.13 1.77 8.80
N CYS A 30 -4.77 1.90 10.07
CA CYS A 30 -5.62 1.41 11.17
C CYS A 30 -7.02 2.05 11.09
N GLY A 31 -8.06 1.22 11.10
CA GLY A 31 -9.45 1.62 10.93
C GLY A 31 -9.93 1.67 9.46
N GLU A 32 -9.05 1.40 8.48
CA GLU A 32 -9.37 1.38 7.05
C GLU A 32 -9.17 0.01 6.40
N GLU A 33 -9.03 -1.04 7.20
CA GLU A 33 -8.78 -2.41 6.74
C GLU A 33 -9.88 -2.91 5.78
N LEU A 34 -11.12 -2.46 5.96
CA LEU A 34 -12.26 -2.82 5.13
C LEU A 34 -12.25 -2.17 3.75
N LEU A 35 -11.39 -1.17 3.50
CA LEU A 35 -11.18 -0.64 2.15
C LEU A 35 -10.63 -1.70 1.19
N SER A 36 -10.10 -2.83 1.69
CA SER A 36 -9.78 -3.99 0.85
C SER A 36 -10.99 -4.50 0.04
N GLY A 37 -12.22 -4.28 0.54
CA GLY A 37 -13.46 -4.57 -0.18
C GLY A 37 -13.59 -3.77 -1.49
N VAL A 38 -13.07 -2.55 -1.54
CA VAL A 38 -13.01 -1.75 -2.77
C VAL A 38 -12.10 -2.44 -3.79
N GLY A 39 -10.92 -2.88 -3.37
CA GLY A 39 -9.98 -3.59 -4.25
C GLY A 39 -10.52 -4.92 -4.78
N LEU A 40 -11.42 -5.56 -4.02
CA LEU A 40 -12.14 -6.76 -4.44
C LEU A 40 -13.23 -6.45 -5.47
N ALA A 41 -13.93 -5.33 -5.31
CA ALA A 41 -15.04 -4.92 -6.18
C ALA A 41 -14.58 -4.40 -7.56
N LEU A 42 -13.37 -3.81 -7.64
CA LEU A 42 -12.81 -3.31 -8.91
C LEU A 42 -12.40 -4.46 -9.85
N ARG A 43 -12.24 -4.18 -11.14
CA ARG A 43 -11.54 -5.07 -12.08
C ARG A 43 -10.02 -4.90 -11.92
N PRO A 44 -9.19 -5.93 -12.21
CA PRO A 44 -7.74 -5.78 -12.17
C PRO A 44 -7.22 -4.68 -13.11
N THR A 45 -7.93 -4.43 -14.20
CA THR A 45 -7.60 -3.42 -15.23
C THR A 45 -8.18 -2.04 -14.97
N ASP A 46 -8.94 -1.85 -13.88
CA ASP A 46 -9.45 -0.51 -13.55
C ASP A 46 -8.30 0.38 -13.07
N LEU A 47 -8.17 1.57 -13.68
CA LEU A 47 -7.23 2.58 -13.24
C LEU A 47 -7.60 3.06 -11.82
N ALA A 48 -6.62 3.14 -10.92
CA ALA A 48 -6.85 3.55 -9.54
C ALA A 48 -5.93 4.72 -9.13
N ALA A 49 -6.55 5.84 -8.76
CA ALA A 49 -5.91 6.99 -8.14
C ALA A 49 -6.08 6.93 -6.61
N LEU A 50 -5.20 6.19 -5.94
CA LEU A 50 -5.31 5.92 -4.51
C LEU A 50 -4.75 7.06 -3.63
N HIS A 51 -5.06 7.00 -2.34
CA HIS A 51 -4.48 7.83 -1.29
C HIS A 51 -3.57 6.95 -0.41
N TYR A 52 -2.63 7.54 0.34
CA TYR A 52 -1.65 6.76 1.12
C TYR A 52 -2.27 5.87 2.21
N ARG A 53 -3.51 6.17 2.62
CA ARG A 53 -4.27 5.35 3.59
C ARG A 53 -5.04 4.19 2.95
N HIS A 54 -5.21 4.17 1.62
CA HIS A 54 -5.92 3.11 0.89
C HIS A 54 -5.08 1.83 0.70
N LEU A 55 -4.23 1.48 1.66
CA LEU A 55 -3.34 0.32 1.58
C LEU A 55 -4.12 -0.97 1.36
N GLY A 56 -5.24 -1.18 2.06
CA GLY A 56 -6.05 -2.39 1.91
C GLY A 56 -6.55 -2.61 0.48
N THR A 57 -6.93 -1.53 -0.21
CA THR A 57 -7.31 -1.55 -1.64
C THR A 57 -6.12 -1.98 -2.51
N ALA A 58 -4.94 -1.42 -2.27
CA ALA A 58 -3.73 -1.74 -3.02
C ALA A 58 -3.31 -3.21 -2.83
N LEU A 59 -3.26 -3.70 -1.58
CA LEU A 59 -2.91 -5.10 -1.28
C LEU A 59 -3.89 -6.07 -1.96
N MET A 60 -5.20 -5.80 -1.86
CA MET A 60 -6.21 -6.65 -2.51
C MET A 60 -6.04 -6.68 -4.03
N ARG A 61 -5.76 -5.53 -4.66
CA ARG A 61 -5.50 -5.46 -6.11
C ARG A 61 -4.26 -6.29 -6.50
N SER A 62 -3.16 -6.19 -5.76
CA SER A 62 -1.97 -7.01 -6.02
C SER A 62 -2.23 -8.51 -5.88
N LEU A 63 -2.99 -8.93 -4.87
CA LEU A 63 -3.37 -10.34 -4.73
C LEU A 63 -4.24 -10.80 -5.91
N ARG A 64 -5.16 -9.97 -6.38
CA ARG A 64 -6.02 -10.26 -7.53
C ARG A 64 -5.29 -10.26 -8.87
N SER A 65 -4.13 -9.62 -8.97
CA SER A 65 -3.22 -9.76 -10.11
C SER A 65 -2.34 -11.01 -10.03
N GLY A 66 -2.57 -11.90 -9.06
CA GLY A 66 -1.84 -13.16 -8.90
C GLY A 66 -0.53 -13.03 -8.13
N ALA A 67 -0.25 -11.89 -7.50
CA ALA A 67 0.95 -11.77 -6.67
C ALA A 67 0.84 -12.67 -5.43
N PRO A 68 1.89 -13.45 -5.09
CA PRO A 68 1.91 -14.22 -3.85
C PRO A 68 1.77 -13.33 -2.62
N MET A 69 1.03 -13.79 -1.60
CA MET A 69 0.83 -13.02 -0.36
C MET A 69 2.16 -12.61 0.30
N GLU A 70 3.13 -13.52 0.32
CA GLU A 70 4.45 -13.26 0.90
C GLU A 70 5.16 -12.10 0.22
N SER A 71 5.13 -12.02 -1.12
CA SER A 71 5.77 -10.93 -1.85
C SER A 71 5.06 -9.60 -1.62
N VAL A 72 3.73 -9.62 -1.55
CA VAL A 72 2.90 -8.45 -1.23
C VAL A 72 3.24 -7.89 0.17
N LEU A 73 3.30 -8.77 1.18
CA LEU A 73 3.67 -8.39 2.54
C LEU A 73 5.10 -7.86 2.62
N LEU A 74 6.06 -8.58 2.04
CA LEU A 74 7.48 -8.19 2.07
C LEU A 74 7.72 -6.86 1.36
N ASN A 75 7.12 -6.65 0.19
CA ASN A 75 7.24 -5.39 -0.54
C ASN A 75 6.65 -4.22 0.25
N ARG A 76 5.50 -4.42 0.91
CA ARG A 76 4.95 -3.36 1.75
C ARG A 76 5.80 -3.10 3.00
N ALA A 77 6.33 -4.15 3.63
CA ALA A 77 7.22 -4.03 4.79
C ALA A 77 8.48 -3.21 4.45
N ARG A 78 9.08 -3.45 3.27
CA ARG A 78 10.21 -2.66 2.76
C ARG A 78 9.88 -1.17 2.66
N GLY A 79 8.67 -0.82 2.25
CA GLY A 79 8.21 0.57 2.20
C GLY A 79 8.15 1.24 3.58
N PHE A 80 7.82 0.51 4.64
CA PHE A 80 7.85 1.06 6.01
C PHE A 80 9.28 1.34 6.50
N CYS A 81 10.24 0.54 6.05
CA CYS A 81 11.66 0.67 6.39
C CYS A 81 12.45 1.55 5.39
N VAL A 82 11.79 2.16 4.41
CA VAL A 82 12.45 3.00 3.38
C VAL A 82 13.59 2.23 2.68
N SER A 83 13.38 0.93 2.49
CA SER A 83 14.36 0.04 1.88
C SER A 83 14.50 0.36 0.39
N THR A 84 15.74 0.41 -0.11
CA THR A 84 16.03 0.55 -1.55
C THR A 84 15.50 -0.62 -2.39
N LEU A 85 15.17 -1.74 -1.75
CA LEU A 85 14.53 -2.91 -2.38
C LEU A 85 12.99 -2.80 -2.48
N ASP A 86 12.37 -1.73 -1.98
CA ASP A 86 10.93 -1.50 -2.20
C ASP A 86 10.69 -1.28 -3.70
N PRO A 87 9.89 -2.15 -4.38
CA PRO A 87 9.65 -2.02 -5.82
C PRO A 87 8.93 -0.72 -6.21
N VAL A 88 8.17 -0.11 -5.30
CA VAL A 88 7.43 1.12 -5.57
C VAL A 88 8.29 2.35 -5.29
N SER A 89 8.83 2.43 -4.07
CA SER A 89 9.52 3.65 -3.63
C SER A 89 11.01 3.66 -3.88
N LYS A 90 11.67 2.51 -4.02
CA LYS A 90 13.13 2.41 -4.17
C LYS A 90 13.92 3.22 -3.13
N GLY A 91 13.41 3.28 -1.90
CA GLY A 91 13.99 4.07 -0.80
C GLY A 91 13.46 5.49 -0.68
N HIS A 92 12.42 5.86 -1.44
CA HIS A 92 11.69 7.10 -1.21
C HIS A 92 10.60 6.93 -0.14
N HIS A 93 10.27 8.01 0.54
CA HIS A 93 9.30 7.97 1.62
C HIS A 93 7.85 7.85 1.10
N CYS A 94 7.10 6.88 1.63
CA CYS A 94 5.63 6.82 1.59
C CYS A 94 5.02 6.83 0.17
N LEU A 95 5.33 5.82 -0.64
CA LEU A 95 4.67 5.63 -1.94
C LEU A 95 3.78 4.37 -1.95
N LEU A 96 2.75 4.41 -2.79
CA LEU A 96 1.85 3.30 -3.13
C LEU A 96 1.52 3.39 -4.62
N GLY A 97 1.14 2.26 -5.24
CA GLY A 97 0.76 2.22 -6.65
C GLY A 97 1.97 2.25 -7.59
N GLY A 98 1.83 2.95 -8.73
CA GLY A 98 2.87 3.03 -9.76
C GLY A 98 3.00 1.79 -10.66
N GLY A 99 2.03 0.88 -10.59
CA GLY A 99 1.87 -0.21 -11.55
C GLY A 99 1.15 0.24 -12.82
N GLU A 100 0.98 -0.69 -13.77
CA GLU A 100 0.32 -0.43 -15.07
C GLU A 100 -1.07 0.22 -14.95
N HIS A 101 -1.81 -0.11 -13.89
CA HIS A 101 -3.18 0.36 -13.65
C HIS A 101 -3.32 1.24 -12.40
N ASP A 102 -2.21 1.79 -11.88
CA ASP A 102 -2.24 2.60 -10.66
C ASP A 102 -1.46 3.91 -10.86
N PHE A 103 -2.05 5.02 -10.43
CA PHE A 103 -1.29 6.25 -10.26
C PHE A 103 -0.32 6.11 -9.09
N LEU A 104 0.88 6.72 -9.22
CA LEU A 104 1.82 6.77 -8.13
C LEU A 104 1.31 7.73 -7.05
N VAL A 105 1.07 7.21 -5.85
CA VAL A 105 0.69 8.01 -4.68
C VAL A 105 1.94 8.71 -4.14
N THR A 106 1.84 10.02 -3.94
CA THR A 106 2.92 10.85 -3.36
C THR A 106 2.47 11.53 -2.06
N SER A 107 3.38 12.25 -1.40
CA SER A 107 3.07 13.04 -0.20
C SER A 107 2.23 14.30 -0.48
N THR A 108 2.13 14.74 -1.74
CA THR A 108 1.31 15.89 -2.12
C THR A 108 -0.16 15.51 -2.07
N LEU A 109 -0.91 16.10 -1.14
CA LEU A 109 -2.34 15.83 -1.01
C LEU A 109 -3.10 16.24 -2.28
N ALA A 110 -4.05 15.39 -2.67
CA ALA A 110 -4.95 15.59 -3.82
C ALA A 110 -4.25 15.68 -5.19
N SER A 111 -2.93 15.46 -5.30
CA SER A 111 -2.26 15.47 -6.61
C SER A 111 -2.74 14.36 -7.54
N GLN A 112 -3.32 13.29 -6.98
CA GLN A 112 -3.92 12.20 -7.72
C GLN A 112 -5.31 12.54 -8.28
N SER A 113 -5.96 13.60 -7.79
CA SER A 113 -7.34 13.92 -8.20
C SER A 113 -7.45 14.45 -9.63
N PRO A 114 -6.68 15.46 -10.08
CA PRO A 114 -6.77 15.94 -11.45
C PRO A 114 -6.53 14.87 -12.54
N PRO A 115 -5.52 13.99 -12.45
CA PRO A 115 -5.30 12.98 -13.48
C PRO A 115 -6.30 11.80 -13.41
N ALA A 116 -7.15 11.74 -12.38
CA ALA A 116 -8.17 10.70 -12.23
C ALA A 116 -9.50 11.01 -12.92
N VAL A 117 -9.67 12.23 -13.44
CA VAL A 117 -10.89 12.73 -14.11
C VAL A 117 -10.62 12.92 -15.60
#